data_AF-A0A7C3E4D5-F1
#
_entry.id   AF-A0A7C3E4D5-F1
#
_cell.length_a   1.000
_cell.length_b   1.000
_cell.length_c   1.000
_cell.angle_alpha   90.00
_cell.angle_beta   90.00
_cell.angle_gamma   90.00
#
_symmetry.space_group_name_H-M   'P 1'
#
loop_
_entity.id
_entity.type
_entity.pdbx_description
1 polymer ?
#
loop_
_entity_poly.entity_id
_entity_poly.type
_entity_poly.pdbx_seq_one_letter_code
_entity_poly.pdbx_strand_id
1 'polypeptide(L)'
;MQYLKAPRVLRRKLHSGPGPGVEVHAASFIRERRIVLDAELLKQPAEHGRILAHELFHFVWVRLGNAWRRSWAALLRAELRSRVRGELGWSAELAKSRLRPGDAETGHVRFRRYASESFCDTAAWVYGRAGRHPEHTLVAGWRAKRRAWFANLLKQAPELRV
;
A
#
# COMPACT_ATOMS: atom_id res chain seq x y z
N MET A 1 7.86 11.56 -12.27
CA MET A 1 7.26 11.91 -10.97
C MET A 1 6.91 13.39 -11.00
N GLN A 2 5.75 13.77 -10.46
CA GLN A 2 5.26 15.16 -10.45
C GLN A 2 4.83 15.55 -9.04
N TYR A 3 5.03 16.82 -8.66
CA TYR A 3 4.52 17.38 -7.41
C TYR A 3 3.42 18.38 -7.71
N LEU A 4 2.29 18.28 -7.00
CA LEU A 4 1.18 19.22 -7.09
C LEU A 4 0.92 19.84 -5.72
N LYS A 5 0.49 21.12 -5.70
CA LYS A 5 0.02 21.74 -4.46
C LYS A 5 -1.42 21.30 -4.17
N ALA A 6 -1.67 20.81 -2.95
CA ALA A 6 -2.96 20.37 -2.46
C ALA A 6 -3.71 19.45 -3.46
N PRO A 7 -3.19 18.22 -3.71
CA PRO A 7 -3.85 17.27 -4.61
C PRO A 7 -5.19 16.81 -4.03
N ARG A 8 -6.21 16.69 -4.88
CA ARG A 8 -7.55 16.25 -4.50
C ARG A 8 -8.11 15.24 -5.48
N VAL A 9 -8.85 14.25 -4.99
CA VAL A 9 -9.60 13.30 -5.82
C VAL A 9 -11.08 13.62 -5.79
N LEU A 10 -11.65 13.82 -6.97
CA LEU A 10 -13.09 13.99 -7.19
C LEU A 10 -13.53 13.11 -8.36
N ARG A 11 -14.54 12.27 -8.15
CA ARG A 11 -15.10 11.37 -9.19
C ARG A 11 -14.00 10.58 -9.94
N ARG A 12 -12.99 10.09 -9.21
CA ARG A 12 -11.82 9.34 -9.72
C ARG A 12 -10.86 10.14 -10.61
N LYS A 13 -10.97 11.47 -10.64
CA LYS A 13 -10.02 12.37 -11.30
C LYS A 13 -9.19 13.10 -10.26
N LEU A 14 -7.91 13.33 -10.57
CA LEU A 14 -7.01 14.11 -9.74
C LEU A 14 -7.07 15.57 -10.16
N HIS A 15 -7.23 16.44 -9.18
CA HIS A 15 -7.25 17.89 -9.28
C HIS A 15 -6.16 18.48 -8.36
N SER A 16 -5.81 19.75 -8.55
CA SER A 16 -4.87 20.48 -7.70
C SER A 16 -5.43 21.84 -7.32
N GLY A 17 -5.19 22.29 -6.09
CA GLY A 17 -5.64 23.58 -5.58
C GLY A 17 -6.96 23.51 -4.78
N PRO A 18 -7.54 24.68 -4.43
CA PRO A 18 -8.79 24.74 -3.69
C PRO A 18 -9.96 24.23 -4.52
N GLY A 19 -10.89 23.52 -3.88
CA GLY A 19 -12.08 23.00 -4.55
C GLY A 19 -12.65 21.74 -3.88
N PRO A 20 -13.78 21.23 -4.41
CA PRO A 20 -14.41 20.03 -3.88
C PRO A 20 -13.55 18.78 -4.14
N GLY A 21 -13.67 17.79 -3.25
CA GLY A 21 -12.96 16.51 -3.35
C GLY A 21 -12.28 16.13 -2.05
N VAL A 22 -11.70 14.93 -2.02
CA VAL A 22 -10.93 14.43 -0.88
C VAL A 22 -9.46 14.76 -1.11
N GLU A 23 -8.83 15.42 -0.14
CA GLU A 23 -7.38 15.65 -0.18
C GLU A 23 -6.64 14.31 -0.15
N VAL A 24 -5.62 14.20 -0.99
CA VAL A 24 -4.76 13.04 -1.04
C VAL A 24 -3.31 13.49 -1.07
N HIS A 25 -2.45 12.76 -0.37
CA HIS A 25 -1.02 13.04 -0.40
C HIS A 25 -0.34 12.53 -1.67
N ALA A 26 -0.96 11.58 -2.37
CA ALA A 26 -0.40 10.99 -3.58
C ALA A 26 -1.44 10.29 -4.46
N ALA A 27 -1.03 10.00 -5.70
CA ALA A 27 -1.75 9.12 -6.61
C ALA A 27 -0.81 8.45 -7.62
N SER A 28 -1.08 7.17 -7.91
CA SER A 28 -0.41 6.39 -8.95
C SER A 28 -1.28 6.19 -10.19
N PHE A 29 -0.74 6.55 -11.35
CA PHE A 29 -1.34 6.35 -12.67
C PHE A 29 -0.58 5.25 -13.42
N ILE A 30 -0.98 3.99 -13.19
CA ILE A 30 -0.26 2.81 -13.67
C ILE A 30 -0.02 2.82 -15.19
N ARG A 31 -1.06 3.14 -15.97
CA ARG A 31 -0.97 3.15 -17.45
C ARG A 31 -0.07 4.25 -17.99
N GLU A 32 0.01 5.37 -17.27
CA GLU A 32 0.80 6.55 -17.65
C GLU A 32 2.23 6.49 -17.10
N ARG A 33 2.56 5.46 -16.29
CA ARG A 33 3.86 5.36 -15.57
C ARG A 33 4.17 6.61 -14.76
N ARG A 34 3.13 7.22 -14.18
CA ARG A 34 3.20 8.53 -13.53
C ARG A 34 2.78 8.41 -12.07
N ILE A 35 3.59 9.00 -11.19
CA ILE A 35 3.30 9.21 -9.77
C ILE A 35 3.14 10.71 -9.55
N VAL A 36 2.10 11.08 -8.82
CA VAL A 36 1.89 12.43 -8.31
C VAL A 36 1.99 12.40 -6.80
N LEU A 37 2.71 13.38 -6.24
CA LEU A 37 2.85 13.60 -4.81
C LEU A 37 2.40 15.02 -4.45
N ASP A 38 1.95 15.23 -3.22
CA ASP A 38 1.78 16.56 -2.65
C ASP A 38 3.16 17.23 -2.48
N ALA A 39 3.29 18.46 -2.99
CA ALA A 39 4.51 19.24 -2.88
C ALA A 39 4.93 19.50 -1.42
N GLU A 40 3.98 19.55 -0.50
CA GLU A 40 4.26 19.75 0.93
C GLU A 40 5.04 18.58 1.56
N LEU A 41 5.00 17.38 0.96
CA LEU A 41 5.79 16.23 1.41
C LEU A 41 7.30 16.47 1.31
N LEU A 42 7.76 17.38 0.43
CA LEU A 42 9.18 17.72 0.33
C LEU A 42 9.74 18.30 1.63
N LYS A 43 8.89 18.85 2.51
CA LYS A 43 9.26 19.36 3.83
C LYS A 43 9.34 18.26 4.90
N GLN A 44 8.91 17.03 4.59
CA GLN A 44 8.82 15.90 5.51
C GLN A 44 9.48 14.65 4.91
N PRO A 45 10.82 14.56 4.89
CA PRO A 45 11.54 13.51 4.15
C PRO A 45 11.16 12.08 4.51
N ALA A 46 10.85 11.80 5.78
CA ALA A 46 10.41 10.48 6.23
C ALA A 46 9.03 10.10 5.66
N GLU A 47 8.10 11.04 5.68
CA GLU A 47 6.73 10.84 5.18
C GLU A 47 6.72 10.78 3.65
N HIS A 48 7.52 11.62 3.00
CA HIS A 48 7.81 11.54 1.58
C HIS A 48 8.32 10.16 1.18
N GLY A 49 9.34 9.65 1.86
CA GLY A 49 9.91 8.32 1.58
C GLY A 49 8.89 7.20 1.74
N ARG A 50 8.06 7.26 2.79
CA ARG A 50 6.98 6.31 3.03
C ARG A 50 5.95 6.32 1.91
N ILE A 51 5.41 7.49 1.58
CA ILE A 51 4.35 7.64 0.59
C ILE A 51 4.89 7.31 -0.81
N LEU A 52 6.07 7.78 -1.17
CA LEU A 52 6.70 7.44 -2.45
C LEU A 52 6.92 5.92 -2.58
N ALA A 53 7.40 5.26 -1.53
CA ALA A 53 7.57 3.81 -1.53
C ALA A 53 6.21 3.10 -1.71
N HIS A 54 5.15 3.57 -1.04
CA HIS A 54 3.80 3.03 -1.24
C HIS A 54 3.38 3.12 -2.72
N GLU A 55 3.46 4.31 -3.31
CA GLU A 55 3.06 4.56 -4.69
C GLU A 55 3.89 3.75 -5.70
N LEU A 56 5.21 3.66 -5.52
CA LEU A 56 6.07 2.82 -6.36
C LEU A 56 5.64 1.36 -6.33
N PHE A 57 5.24 0.84 -5.16
CA PHE A 57 4.87 -0.56 -5.04
C PHE A 57 3.50 -0.90 -5.62
N HIS A 58 2.64 0.08 -5.94
CA HIS A 58 1.51 -0.16 -6.82
C HIS A 58 1.95 -0.63 -8.23
N PHE A 59 3.07 -0.11 -8.74
CA PHE A 59 3.64 -0.54 -10.03
C PHE A 59 4.28 -1.94 -9.95
N VAL A 60 4.85 -2.30 -8.80
CA VAL A 60 5.36 -3.65 -8.54
C VAL A 60 4.20 -4.63 -8.43
N TRP A 61 3.15 -4.28 -7.68
CA TRP A 61 1.98 -5.12 -7.51
C TRP A 61 1.35 -5.54 -8.85
N VAL A 62 1.18 -4.62 -9.80
CA VAL A 62 0.60 -4.95 -11.11
C VAL A 62 1.50 -5.83 -11.97
N ARG A 63 2.81 -5.85 -11.73
CA ARG A 63 3.79 -6.73 -12.41
C ARG A 63 3.96 -8.08 -11.70
N LEU A 64 3.55 -8.15 -10.44
CA LEU A 64 3.69 -9.35 -9.63
C LEU A 64 2.87 -10.50 -10.23
N GLY A 65 3.52 -11.65 -10.45
CA GLY A 65 2.88 -12.84 -10.99
C GLY A 65 1.77 -13.39 -10.09
N ASN A 66 0.83 -14.14 -10.68
CA ASN A 66 -0.34 -14.65 -9.97
C ASN A 66 0.02 -15.57 -8.79
N ALA A 67 1.12 -16.34 -8.90
CA ALA A 67 1.59 -17.22 -7.82
C ALA A 67 1.93 -16.42 -6.55
N TRP A 68 2.68 -15.33 -6.71
CA TRP A 68 3.03 -14.42 -5.60
C TRP A 68 1.81 -13.71 -5.03
N ARG A 69 0.90 -13.20 -5.87
CA ARG A 69 -0.33 -12.58 -5.37
C ARG A 69 -1.18 -13.56 -4.57
N ARG A 70 -1.26 -14.83 -5.00
CA ARG A 70 -1.96 -15.88 -4.27
C ARG A 70 -1.27 -16.21 -2.95
N SER A 71 0.06 -16.30 -2.91
CA SER A 71 0.79 -16.57 -1.67
C SER A 71 0.66 -15.41 -0.68
N TRP A 72 0.71 -14.16 -1.14
CA TRP A 72 0.42 -12.98 -0.33
C TRP A 72 -1.01 -13.01 0.22
N ALA A 73 -2.00 -13.28 -0.64
CA ALA A 73 -3.39 -13.41 -0.22
C ALA A 73 -3.60 -14.53 0.80
N ALA A 74 -2.88 -15.64 0.69
CA ALA A 74 -2.94 -16.73 1.68
C ALA A 74 -2.40 -16.28 3.05
N LEU A 75 -1.31 -15.52 3.08
CA LEU A 75 -0.78 -14.91 4.31
C LEU A 75 -1.82 -13.99 4.96
N LEU A 76 -2.45 -13.11 4.18
CA LEU A 76 -3.47 -12.20 4.68
C LEU A 76 -4.73 -12.92 5.17
N ARG A 77 -5.16 -14.00 4.50
CA ARG A 77 -6.27 -14.83 4.99
C ARG A 77 -5.95 -15.47 6.34
N ALA A 78 -4.72 -15.95 6.53
CA ALA A 78 -4.30 -16.49 7.82
C ALA A 78 -4.30 -15.41 8.91
N GLU A 79 -3.88 -14.19 8.57
CA GLU A 79 -3.91 -13.03 9.48
C GLU A 79 -5.35 -12.68 9.88
N LEU A 80 -6.28 -12.60 8.91
CA LEU A 80 -7.70 -12.32 9.15
C LEU A 80 -8.37 -13.41 9.99
N ARG A 81 -8.12 -14.70 9.69
CA ARG A 81 -8.63 -15.81 10.51
C ARG A 81 -8.13 -15.77 11.95
N SER A 82 -6.93 -15.25 12.17
CA SER A 82 -6.34 -15.05 13.49
C SER A 82 -6.87 -13.80 14.19
N ARG A 83 -7.82 -13.07 13.58
CA ARG A 83 -8.46 -11.84 14.10
C ARG A 83 -7.46 -10.77 14.54
N VAL A 84 -6.35 -10.67 13.82
CA VAL A 84 -5.29 -9.72 14.11
C VAL A 84 -5.77 -8.31 13.78
N ARG A 85 -5.56 -7.39 14.72
CA ARG A 85 -5.87 -5.98 14.57
C ARG A 85 -4.67 -5.19 14.03
N GLY A 86 -4.98 -4.04 13.43
CA GLY A 86 -4.01 -3.09 12.93
C GLY A 86 -3.45 -3.46 11.56
N GLU A 87 -2.66 -2.52 11.04
CA GLU A 87 -2.03 -2.55 9.73
C GLU A 87 -0.67 -1.83 9.73
N LEU A 88 -0.02 -1.82 8.56
CA LEU A 88 1.24 -1.13 8.32
C LEU A 88 1.09 0.21 7.58
N GLY A 89 -0.14 0.66 7.38
CA GLY A 89 -0.44 1.95 6.77
C GLY A 89 -1.94 2.20 6.71
N TRP A 90 -2.30 3.48 6.57
CA TRP A 90 -3.70 3.91 6.57
C TRP A 90 -4.51 3.35 5.39
N SER A 91 -3.90 3.24 4.21
CA SER A 91 -4.58 2.71 3.01
C SER A 91 -5.07 1.28 3.22
N ALA A 92 -4.22 0.42 3.77
CA ALA A 92 -4.56 -0.95 4.11
C ALA A 92 -5.58 -1.02 5.26
N GLU A 93 -5.44 -0.20 6.30
CA GLU A 93 -6.39 -0.15 7.43
C GLU A 93 -7.80 0.22 6.95
N LEU A 94 -7.90 1.24 6.09
CA LEU A 94 -9.16 1.66 5.49
C LEU A 94 -9.73 0.58 4.54
N ALA A 95 -8.89 -0.15 3.81
CA ALA A 95 -9.36 -1.25 2.98
C ALA A 95 -9.82 -2.46 3.82
N LYS A 96 -9.12 -2.77 4.91
CA LYS A 96 -9.42 -3.86 5.85
C LYS A 96 -10.74 -3.63 6.56
N SER A 97 -10.98 -2.42 7.06
CA SER A 97 -12.22 -2.03 7.75
C SER A 97 -13.47 -2.12 6.85
N ARG A 98 -13.29 -2.12 5.53
CA ARG A 98 -14.39 -2.27 4.54
C ARG A 98 -14.68 -3.72 4.15
N LEU A 99 -13.90 -4.68 4.64
CA LEU A 99 -14.12 -6.10 4.36
C LEU A 99 -15.41 -6.56 5.05
N ARG A 100 -16.14 -7.43 4.35
CA ARG A 100 -17.28 -8.17 4.91
C ARG A 100 -16.89 -9.61 5.18
N PRO A 101 -17.61 -10.31 6.08
CA PRO A 101 -17.47 -11.76 6.24
C PRO A 101 -17.58 -12.46 4.87
N GLY A 102 -16.66 -13.39 4.57
CA GLY A 102 -16.64 -14.12 3.30
C GLY A 102 -15.91 -13.43 2.14
N ASP A 103 -15.61 -12.13 2.23
CA ASP A 103 -14.91 -11.40 1.14
C ASP A 103 -13.52 -12.00 0.87
N ALA A 104 -12.82 -12.43 1.92
CA ALA A 104 -11.47 -12.97 1.82
C ALA A 104 -11.46 -14.38 1.20
N GLU A 105 -12.40 -15.21 1.60
CA GLU A 105 -12.57 -16.60 1.16
C GLU A 105 -12.92 -16.65 -0.33
N THR A 106 -13.90 -15.85 -0.74
CA THR A 106 -14.36 -15.75 -2.15
C THR A 106 -13.38 -15.00 -3.05
N GLY A 107 -12.41 -14.27 -2.47
CA GLY A 107 -11.50 -13.42 -3.24
C GLY A 107 -12.21 -12.23 -3.89
N HIS A 108 -13.23 -11.70 -3.22
CA HIS A 108 -14.06 -10.59 -3.66
C HIS A 108 -13.22 -9.32 -3.96
N VAL A 109 -13.78 -8.38 -4.74
CA VAL A 109 -13.06 -7.16 -5.15
C VAL A 109 -12.57 -6.33 -3.96
N ARG A 110 -13.30 -6.31 -2.84
CA ARG A 110 -12.87 -5.64 -1.61
C ARG A 110 -11.60 -6.29 -1.03
N PHE A 111 -11.54 -7.62 -1.01
CA PHE A 111 -10.36 -8.34 -0.56
C PHE A 111 -9.18 -8.15 -1.51
N ARG A 112 -9.40 -8.15 -2.82
CA ARG A 112 -8.33 -7.88 -3.80
C ARG A 112 -7.74 -6.48 -3.63
N ARG A 113 -8.59 -5.49 -3.34
CA ARG A 113 -8.15 -4.13 -3.00
C ARG A 113 -7.34 -4.14 -1.71
N TYR A 114 -7.87 -4.70 -0.63
CA TYR A 114 -7.15 -4.83 0.64
C TYR A 114 -5.78 -5.51 0.46
N ALA A 115 -5.71 -6.60 -0.30
CA ALA A 115 -4.45 -7.30 -0.56
C ALA A 115 -3.41 -6.40 -1.27
N SER A 116 -3.85 -5.58 -2.23
CA SER A 116 -3.00 -4.61 -2.92
C SER A 116 -2.51 -3.50 -1.99
N GLU A 117 -3.41 -2.87 -1.23
CA GLU A 117 -3.05 -1.79 -0.30
C GLU A 117 -2.12 -2.32 0.80
N SER A 118 -2.45 -3.47 1.38
CA SER A 118 -1.63 -4.15 2.40
C SER A 118 -0.23 -4.47 1.88
N PHE A 119 -0.10 -4.89 0.61
CA PHE A 119 1.21 -5.12 -0.01
C PHE A 119 2.03 -3.83 -0.10
N CYS A 120 1.42 -2.74 -0.58
CA CYS A 120 2.10 -1.46 -0.78
C CYS A 120 2.48 -0.80 0.56
N ASP A 121 1.60 -0.85 1.56
CA ASP A 121 1.90 -0.37 2.92
C ASP A 121 2.99 -1.20 3.60
N THR A 122 2.99 -2.52 3.38
CA THR A 122 4.08 -3.37 3.89
C THR A 122 5.40 -2.99 3.24
N ALA A 123 5.41 -2.73 1.93
CA ALA A 123 6.62 -2.29 1.24
C ALA A 123 7.09 -0.90 1.72
N ALA A 124 6.17 0.04 1.92
CA ALA A 124 6.47 1.34 2.50
C ALA A 124 7.07 1.22 3.90
N TRP A 125 6.56 0.32 4.73
CA TRP A 125 7.14 0.02 6.04
C TRP A 125 8.54 -0.60 5.96
N VAL A 126 8.79 -1.48 4.98
CA VAL A 126 10.10 -2.14 4.82
C VAL A 126 11.14 -1.19 4.20
N TYR A 127 10.78 -0.40 3.20
CA TYR A 127 11.72 0.34 2.35
C TYR A 127 11.63 1.87 2.48
N GLY A 128 10.52 2.41 2.99
CA GLY A 128 10.25 3.86 3.04
C GLY A 128 11.02 4.64 4.10
N ARG A 129 11.91 3.99 4.87
CA ARG A 129 12.83 4.60 5.85
C ARG A 129 12.17 5.46 6.96
N ALA A 130 10.86 5.37 7.17
CA ALA A 130 10.13 6.20 8.14
C ALA A 130 10.30 5.79 9.62
N GLY A 131 11.14 4.80 9.94
CA GLY A 131 11.39 4.37 11.33
C GLY A 131 10.13 3.87 12.05
N ARG A 132 9.91 4.32 13.29
CA ARG A 132 8.63 4.10 14.01
C ARG A 132 7.62 5.12 13.52
N HIS A 133 6.46 4.65 13.08
CA HIS A 133 5.39 5.50 12.57
C HIS A 133 4.07 5.16 13.29
N PRO A 134 3.23 6.15 13.65
CA PRO A 134 1.94 5.91 14.31
C PRO A 134 0.99 5.01 13.52
N GLU A 135 1.08 5.01 12.18
CA GLU A 135 0.27 4.14 11.32
C GLU A 135 0.68 2.65 11.39
N HIS A 136 1.84 2.33 11.97
CA HIS A 136 2.31 0.94 12.08
C HIS A 136 1.74 0.28 13.34
N THR A 137 0.47 -0.10 13.28
CA THR A 137 -0.30 -0.67 14.39
C THR A 137 -0.34 -2.21 14.39
N LEU A 138 0.09 -2.85 13.30
CA LEU A 138 0.12 -4.31 13.19
C LEU A 138 1.04 -4.94 14.26
N VAL A 139 0.56 -6.00 14.90
CA VAL A 139 1.31 -6.70 15.96
C VAL A 139 2.63 -7.30 15.45
N ALA A 140 3.64 -7.36 16.31
CA ALA A 140 5.03 -7.70 15.94
C ALA A 140 5.17 -9.04 15.20
N GLY A 141 4.48 -10.10 15.64
CA GLY A 141 4.56 -11.41 15.01
C GLY A 141 4.09 -11.42 13.55
N TRP A 142 3.05 -10.65 13.22
CA TRP A 142 2.56 -10.54 11.84
C TRP A 142 3.38 -9.59 10.98
N ARG A 143 3.96 -8.54 11.58
CA ARG A 143 5.00 -7.73 10.93
C ARG A 143 6.19 -8.58 10.50
N ALA A 144 6.68 -9.46 11.37
CA ALA A 144 7.78 -10.37 11.06
C ALA A 144 7.44 -11.31 9.88
N LYS A 145 6.23 -11.90 9.88
CA LYS A 145 5.77 -12.77 8.78
C LYS A 145 5.68 -12.02 7.44
N ARG A 146 5.11 -10.81 7.44
CA ARG A 146 5.03 -9.96 6.23
C ARG A 146 6.42 -9.56 5.72
N ARG A 147 7.33 -9.20 6.62
CA ARG A 147 8.74 -8.92 6.27
C ARG A 147 9.44 -10.14 5.66
N ALA A 148 9.28 -11.31 6.27
CA ALA A 148 9.86 -12.55 5.78
C ALA A 148 9.34 -12.91 4.38
N TRP A 149 8.04 -12.71 4.14
CA TRP A 149 7.46 -12.91 2.81
C TRP A 149 8.11 -11.98 1.77
N PHE A 150 8.29 -10.68 2.07
CA PHE A 150 8.95 -9.73 1.16
C PHE A 150 10.42 -10.07 0.92
N ALA A 151 11.15 -10.49 1.96
CA ALA A 151 12.52 -10.94 1.83
C ALA A 151 12.62 -12.17 0.90
N ASN A 152 11.66 -13.09 0.96
CA ASN A 152 11.61 -14.22 0.05
C ASN A 152 11.28 -13.82 -1.40
N LEU A 153 10.34 -12.88 -1.59
CA LEU A 153 10.02 -12.33 -2.91
C LEU A 153 11.28 -11.80 -3.60
N LEU A 154 12.06 -10.94 -2.94
CA LEU A 154 13.27 -10.35 -3.54
C LEU A 154 14.41 -11.33 -3.78
N LYS A 155 14.45 -12.44 -3.04
CA LYS A 155 15.41 -13.53 -3.28
C LYS A 155 15.06 -14.32 -4.53
N GLN A 156 13.77 -14.56 -4.77
CA GLN A 156 13.28 -15.43 -5.84
C GLN A 156 12.91 -14.68 -7.12
N ALA A 157 12.71 -13.37 -7.04
CA ALA A 157 12.40 -12.49 -8.16
C ALA A 157 13.36 -11.28 -8.15
N PRO A 158 14.67 -11.49 -8.44
CA PRO A 158 15.66 -10.42 -8.42
C PRO A 158 15.37 -9.30 -9.43
N GLU A 159 14.62 -9.60 -10.49
CA GLU A 159 14.16 -8.64 -11.49
C GLU A 159 13.16 -7.61 -10.95
N LEU A 160 12.59 -7.86 -9.76
CA LEU A 160 11.71 -6.92 -9.06
C LEU A 160 12.46 -6.03 -8.06
N ARG A 161 13.80 -6.08 -8.02
CA ARG A 161 14.61 -5.10 -7.25
C ARG A 161 14.45 -3.72 -7.90
N VAL A 162 13.95 -2.79 -7.10
CA VAL A 162 13.83 -1.36 -7.44
C VAL A 162 15.11 -0.65 -7.03
#